data_AF-A0A1I0U320-F1
#
_entry.id   AF-A0A1I0U320-F1
#
_cell.length_a   1.000
_cell.length_b   1.000
_cell.length_c   1.000
_cell.angle_alpha   90.00
_cell.angle_beta   90.00
_cell.angle_gamma   90.00
#
_symmetry.space_group_name_H-M   'P 1'
#
loop_
_entity.id
_entity.type
_entity.pdbx_description
1 polymer ?
#
loop_
_entity_poly.entity_id
_entity_poly.type
_entity_poly.pdbx_seq_one_letter_code
_entity_poly.pdbx_strand_id
1 'polypeptide(L)' 'MKYETIFIMVRVAVHADLKQLSDIVHEIETQSKMTLSDTANINVLETEILLSRVRNVKNINHGTQHKL' A
#
# COMPACT_ATOMS: atom_id res chain seq x y z
N MET A 1 5.00 28.24 -3.93
CA MET A 1 5.14 27.91 -2.49
C MET A 1 5.79 26.55 -2.39
N LYS A 2 6.60 26.31 -1.35
CA LYS A 2 7.26 25.01 -1.12
C LYS A 2 6.30 24.13 -0.32
N TYR A 3 6.02 22.94 -0.82
CA TYR A 3 5.23 21.94 -0.09
C TYR A 3 6.17 20.99 0.64
N GLU A 4 5.73 20.51 1.80
CA GLU A 4 6.46 19.52 2.57
C GLU A 4 5.67 18.21 2.54
N THR A 5 6.35 17.11 2.21
CA THR A 5 5.75 15.78 2.20
C THR A 5 5.87 15.16 3.59
N ILE A 6 4.75 14.68 4.12
CA ILE A 6 4.69 14.02 5.43
C ILE A 6 4.25 12.57 5.21
N PHE A 7 4.94 11.64 5.87
CA PHE A 7 4.57 10.22 5.89
C PHE A 7 3.94 9.87 7.23
N ILE A 8 2.73 9.32 7.19
CA ILE A 8 1.98 8.89 8.37
C ILE A 8 1.84 7.38 8.34
N MET A 9 2.16 6.71 9.45
CA MET A 9 1.88 5.28 9.62
C MET A 9 0.47 5.09 10.17
N VAL A 10 -0.38 4.40 9.41
CA VAL A 10 -1.77 4.11 9.76
C VAL A 10 -1.93 2.62 10.02
N ARG A 11 -2.58 2.24 11.13
CA ARG A 11 -2.97 0.85 11.38
C ARG A 11 -4.33 0.60 10.74
N VAL A 12 -4.38 -0.34 9.81
CA VAL A 12 -5.64 -0.79 9.17
C VAL A 12 -5.90 -2.22 9.61
N ALA A 13 -7.09 -2.47 10.16
CA ALA A 13 -7.58 -3.81 10.45
C ALA A 13 -8.65 -4.16 9.42
N VAL A 14 -8.50 -5.31 8.77
CA VAL A 14 -9.37 -5.72 7.67
C VAL A 14 -9.95 -7.11 7.93
N HIS A 15 -11.18 -7.30 7.47
CA HIS A 15 -11.76 -8.62 7.26
C HIS A 15 -11.82 -8.84 5.75
N ALA A 16 -11.36 -10.00 5.27
CA ALA A 16 -11.31 -10.30 3.85
C ALA A 16 -11.58 -11.78 3.61
N ASP A 17 -12.32 -12.07 2.54
CA ASP A 17 -12.55 -13.43 2.04
C ASP A 17 -11.40 -13.92 1.13
N LEU A 18 -10.47 -13.01 0.79
CA LEU A 18 -9.29 -13.29 0.00
C LEU A 18 -8.25 -14.08 0.81
N LYS A 19 -7.66 -15.11 0.19
CA LYS A 19 -6.73 -16.03 0.86
C LYS A 19 -5.30 -15.53 0.95
N GLN A 20 -4.87 -14.67 0.01
CA GLN A 20 -3.50 -14.17 -0.03
C GLN A 20 -3.44 -12.72 0.42
N LEU A 21 -2.48 -12.42 1.29
CA LEU A 21 -2.25 -11.06 1.76
C LEU A 21 -1.91 -10.09 0.61
N SER A 22 -1.26 -10.58 -0.45
CA SER A 22 -0.94 -9.77 -1.64
C SER A 22 -2.18 -9.29 -2.35
N ASP A 23 -3.22 -10.11 -2.42
CA ASP A 23 -4.47 -9.78 -3.10
C ASP A 23 -5.24 -8.76 -2.26
N ILE A 24 -5.28 -8.96 -0.93
CA ILE A 24 -5.87 -7.99 0.01
C ILE A 24 -5.19 -6.63 -0.11
N VAL A 25 -3.85 -6.60 -0.17
CA VAL A 25 -3.11 -5.34 -0.30
C VAL A 25 -3.32 -4.71 -1.67
N HIS A 26 -3.35 -5.49 -2.75
CA HIS A 26 -3.61 -4.96 -4.09
C HIS A 26 -5.02 -4.37 -4.23
N GLU A 27 -6.03 -5.03 -3.65
CA GLU A 27 -7.39 -4.51 -3.59
C GLU A 27 -7.43 -3.17 -2.87
N ILE A 28 -6.77 -3.05 -1.71
CA ILE A 28 -6.71 -1.80 -0.95
C ILE A 28 -5.97 -0.72 -1.73
N GLU A 29 -4.83 -1.04 -2.34
CA GLU A 29 -4.04 -0.11 -3.15
C GLU A 29 -4.83 0.47 -4.34
N THR A 30 -5.65 -0.36 -4.99
CA THR A 30 -6.31 0.04 -6.25
C THR A 30 -7.73 0.56 -6.06
N GLN A 31 -8.46 0.09 -5.05
CA GLN A 31 -9.88 0.38 -4.87
C GLN A 31 -10.17 1.28 -3.67
N SER A 32 -9.25 1.38 -2.71
CA SER A 32 -9.48 2.22 -1.53
C SER A 32 -9.04 3.67 -1.76
N LYS A 33 -9.73 4.59 -1.10
CA LYS A 33 -9.34 6.00 -1.04
C LYS A 33 -9.12 6.40 0.41
N MET A 34 -7.96 6.98 0.69
CA MET A 34 -7.67 7.61 1.97
C MET A 34 -7.88 9.12 1.83
N THR A 35 -8.58 9.73 2.79
CA THR A 35 -8.79 11.18 2.84
C THR A 35 -8.34 11.68 4.20
N LEU A 36 -7.53 12.73 4.20
CA LEU A 36 -7.13 13.45 5.41
C LEU A 36 -7.68 14.88 5.31
N SER A 37 -8.39 15.31 6.35
CA SER A 37 -8.96 16.66 6.40
C SER A 37 -7.90 17.69 6.77
N ASP A 38 -8.15 18.93 6.35
CA ASP A 38 -7.43 20.09 6.85
C ASP A 38 -7.49 20.19 8.37
N THR A 39 -6.51 20.91 8.92
CA THR A 39 -6.51 21.35 10.31
C THR A 39 -6.49 22.88 10.36
N ALA A 40 -6.59 23.46 11.55
CA ALA A 40 -6.61 24.92 11.72
C ALA A 40 -5.45 25.66 11.03
N ASN A 41 -4.29 25.01 10.86
CA ASN A 41 -3.08 25.62 10.31
C ASN A 41 -2.46 24.86 9.12
N ILE A 42 -3.08 23.77 8.66
CA ILE A 42 -2.52 22.91 7.60
C ILE A 42 -3.63 22.61 6.60
N ASN A 43 -3.34 22.94 5.33
CA ASN A 43 -4.16 22.55 4.19
C ASN A 43 -3.55 21.29 3.55
N VAL A 44 -4.33 20.21 3.51
CA VAL A 44 -3.96 18.94 2.92
C VAL A 44 -4.28 18.98 1.43
N LEU A 45 -3.23 18.99 0.61
CA LEU A 45 -3.38 19.12 -0.84
C LEU A 45 -3.65 17.79 -1.53
N GLU A 46 -3.04 16.72 -1.01
CA GLU A 46 -3.15 15.38 -1.57
C GLU A 46 -2.96 14.33 -0.48
N THR A 47 -3.60 13.18 -0.66
CA THR A 47 -3.42 12.01 0.18
C THR A 47 -3.35 10.79 -0.71
N GLU A 48 -2.30 10.00 -0.57
CA GLU A 48 -2.07 8.79 -1.36
C GLU A 48 -1.84 7.59 -0.43
N ILE A 49 -2.31 6.42 -0.84
CA ILE A 49 -2.03 5.15 -0.17
C ILE A 49 -0.75 4.57 -0.74
N LEU A 50 0.34 4.65 0.03
CA LEU A 50 1.64 4.09 -0.33
C LEU A 50 1.86 2.75 0.39
N LEU A 51 1.29 1.66 -0.13
CA LEU A 51 1.56 0.31 0.37
C LEU A 51 2.69 -0.32 -0.48
N SER A 52 3.75 -0.80 0.18
CA SER A 52 4.99 -1.26 -0.49
C SER A 52 5.35 -2.72 -0.19
N ARG A 53 4.65 -3.40 0.72
CA ARG A 53 5.22 -4.58 1.41
C ARG A 53 4.34 -5.83 1.44
N VAL A 54 3.96 -6.36 0.28
CA VAL A 54 3.63 -7.81 0.21
C VAL A 54 4.27 -8.53 -0.98
N ARG A 55 4.75 -7.81 -2.00
CA ARG A 55 5.55 -8.43 -3.07
C ARG A 55 6.98 -8.66 -2.57
N ASN A 56 7.16 -9.70 -1.76
CA ASN A 56 8.49 -10.24 -1.50
C ASN A 56 9.00 -10.88 -2.80
N VAL A 57 9.72 -10.09 -3.61
CA VAL A 57 10.28 -10.51 -4.90
C VAL A 57 11.22 -11.72 -4.76
N LYS A 58 11.65 -12.07 -3.54
CA LYS A 58 12.47 -13.26 -3.26
C LYS A 58 11.73 -14.60 -3.41
N ASN A 59 10.39 -14.61 -3.53
CA ASN A 59 9.61 -15.84 -3.77
C ASN A 59 9.20 -16.04 -5.25
N ILE A 60 9.65 -15.19 -6.18
CA ILE A 60 9.50 -15.43 -7.62
C ILE A 60 10.65 -16.31 -8.13
N ASN A 61 11.00 -17.37 -7.38
CA ASN A 61 11.88 -18.43 -7.87
C ASN A 61 10.98 -19.58 -8.34
N HIS A 62 10.36 -19.41 -9.51
CA HIS A 62 9.92 -20.56 -10.28
C HIS A 62 11.18 -21.21 -10.85
N GLY A 63 11.65 -22.24 -10.17
CA GLY A 63 12.79 -23.03 -10.60
C GLY A 63 12.57 -23.57 -12.01
N THR A 64 13.42 -23.19 -12.94
CA THR A 64 13.79 -24.04 -14.06
C THR A 64 15.14 -24.66 -13.74
N GLN A 65 15.14 -25.75 -12.98
CA GLN A 65 16.22 -26.74 -13.11
C GLN A 65 16.06 -27.39 -14.48
N HIS A 66 16.72 -26.84 -15.49
CA HIS A 66 17.04 -27.62 -16.68
C HIS A 66 18.27 -28.47 -16.32
N LYS A 67 18.01 -29.72 -15.91
CA LYS A 67 19.01 -30.80 -16.01
C LYS A 67 18.81 -31.46 -17.37
N LEU A 68 19.77 -31.26 -18.27
CA LEU A 68 20.19 -32.24 -19.27
C LEU A 68 21.71 -32.26 -19.28
#